data_AF-U1P327-F1
#
_entry.id   AF-U1P327-F1
#
_cell.length_a   1.000
_cell.length_b   1.000
_cell.length_c   1.000
_cell.angle_alpha   90.00
_cell.angle_beta   90.00
_cell.angle_gamma   90.00
#
_symmetry.space_group_name_H-M   'P 1'
#
loop_
_entity.id
_entity.type
_entity.pdbx_description
1 polymer ?
#
loop_
_entity_poly.entity_id
_entity_poly.type
_entity_poly.pdbx_seq_one_letter_code
_entity_poly.pdbx_strand_id
1 'polypeptide(L)'
;MTNTSLNGVSIQGYNTAVVTDNEVSNVSSSGLDIEGVTNARVERNSLSNVDVIGARVIGATPRSCDNTLDAVGRRDSLPVSRRLTLADTELTEISTGGFGAEAITATGITNATVSGNVVTDVAPGGVELLVSNEATVQDNALTDIGVSDDGNDPALSIVVDGNADSTVRNNTGQNVTGGIRVVDGSETSILDNAFDMRGNIGGETAPGVDVSNVTTADIDNVSIDIVESDIGDGVAASESDDVTITDVVVNGPGSDGIVARGQGNLTVNDTRVTNASDRAVTLFGLGGELTVNISGNEFGSSRFGIRTGSLISGAITENTIENNEFGIVMLRRVHSMVRSPGTLSRTTPARAS
;
A
#
# COMPACT_ATOMS: atom_id res chain seq x y z
N MET A 1 27.40 28.60 7.11
CA MET A 1 27.34 28.58 5.64
C MET A 1 27.88 27.24 5.17
N THR A 2 27.07 26.19 5.32
CA THR A 2 27.32 24.90 4.68
C THR A 2 26.81 25.02 3.24
N ASN A 3 27.67 24.69 2.30
CA ASN A 3 27.40 24.76 0.87
C ASN A 3 26.60 23.52 0.49
N THR A 4 25.28 23.56 0.67
CA THR A 4 24.40 22.46 0.25
C THR A 4 24.28 22.50 -1.28
N SER A 5 24.73 21.44 -1.95
CA SER A 5 24.39 21.27 -3.36
C SER A 5 22.89 21.04 -3.45
N LEU A 6 22.25 21.64 -4.46
CA LEU A 6 20.80 21.49 -4.65
C LEU A 6 20.46 20.00 -4.78
N ASN A 7 21.15 19.29 -5.69
CA ASN A 7 21.08 17.84 -5.81
C ASN A 7 22.45 17.21 -5.55
N GLY A 8 22.49 15.95 -5.11
CA GLY A 8 23.73 15.18 -4.95
C GLY A 8 24.27 14.73 -6.29
N VAL A 9 23.48 13.92 -7.00
CA VAL A 9 23.76 13.44 -8.36
C VAL A 9 22.55 13.66 -9.25
N SER A 10 22.77 14.24 -10.43
CA SER A 10 21.72 14.42 -11.45
C SER A 10 22.15 13.81 -12.78
N ILE A 11 21.29 12.96 -13.37
CA ILE A 11 21.55 12.26 -14.65
C ILE A 11 20.35 12.48 -15.56
N GLN A 12 20.57 13.02 -16.76
CA GLN A 12 19.48 13.38 -17.67
C GLN A 12 19.75 12.95 -19.12
N GLY A 13 18.74 12.36 -19.77
CA GLY A 13 18.73 12.15 -21.23
C GLY A 13 19.63 11.03 -21.76
N TYR A 14 19.95 10.03 -20.94
CA TYR A 14 20.79 8.89 -21.34
C TYR A 14 19.98 7.63 -21.64
N ASN A 15 20.46 6.77 -22.54
CA ASN A 15 19.82 5.46 -22.75
C ASN A 15 20.03 4.50 -21.57
N THR A 16 21.18 4.63 -20.89
CA THR A 16 21.56 3.79 -19.77
C THR A 16 22.29 4.64 -18.75
N ALA A 17 21.89 4.52 -17.49
CA ALA A 17 22.60 5.09 -16.35
C ALA A 17 22.85 3.99 -15.32
N VAL A 18 24.06 3.93 -14.78
CA VAL A 18 24.41 3.03 -13.69
C VAL A 18 25.03 3.86 -12.58
N VAL A 19 24.41 3.83 -11.41
CA VAL A 19 24.88 4.48 -10.19
C VAL A 19 25.05 3.39 -9.14
N THR A 20 26.28 3.06 -8.79
CA THR A 20 26.55 1.97 -7.85
C THR A 20 27.73 2.27 -6.96
N ASP A 21 27.67 1.78 -5.71
CA ASP A 21 28.74 1.95 -4.71
C ASP A 21 29.06 3.41 -4.36
N ASN A 22 28.05 4.28 -4.32
CA ASN A 22 28.22 5.69 -3.97
C ASN A 22 27.62 6.02 -2.61
N GLU A 23 28.23 7.01 -1.95
CA GLU A 23 27.71 7.66 -0.75
C GLU A 23 27.32 9.09 -1.13
N VAL A 24 26.07 9.47 -0.88
CA VAL A 24 25.55 10.83 -1.08
C VAL A 24 24.97 11.30 0.24
N SER A 25 25.47 12.43 0.76
CA SER A 25 24.99 12.95 2.03
C SER A 25 24.95 14.47 2.12
N ASN A 26 24.12 14.98 3.04
CA ASN A 26 23.96 16.40 3.34
C ASN A 26 23.51 17.23 2.12
N VAL A 27 22.45 16.76 1.46
CA VAL A 27 21.91 17.34 0.23
C VAL A 27 20.59 18.04 0.52
N SER A 28 20.42 19.27 0.04
CA SER A 28 19.23 20.08 0.38
C SER A 28 18.02 19.89 -0.53
N SER A 29 18.09 18.99 -1.50
CA SER A 29 16.93 18.58 -2.31
C SER A 29 17.00 17.08 -2.56
N SER A 30 17.43 16.63 -3.75
CA SER A 30 17.40 15.21 -4.10
C SER A 30 18.79 14.58 -4.05
N GLY A 31 18.93 13.44 -3.37
CA GLY A 31 20.18 12.70 -3.29
C GLY A 31 20.60 12.20 -4.67
N LEU A 32 19.71 11.44 -5.32
CA LEU A 32 19.81 11.03 -6.71
C LEU A 32 18.61 11.55 -7.50
N ASP A 33 18.86 12.11 -8.69
CA ASP A 33 17.83 12.62 -9.59
C ASP A 33 18.08 12.15 -11.03
N ILE A 34 17.27 11.22 -11.51
CA ILE A 34 17.43 10.56 -12.81
C ILE A 34 16.23 10.88 -13.69
N GLU A 35 16.41 11.66 -14.76
CA GLU A 35 15.32 12.08 -15.65
C GLU A 35 15.53 11.61 -17.10
N GLY A 36 14.48 11.05 -17.70
CA GLY A 36 14.46 10.67 -19.12
C GLY A 36 15.51 9.61 -19.48
N VAL A 37 15.82 8.72 -18.53
CA VAL A 37 16.76 7.62 -18.75
C VAL A 37 16.02 6.33 -19.08
N THR A 38 16.34 5.69 -20.20
CA THR A 38 15.63 4.46 -20.61
C THR A 38 15.89 3.33 -19.62
N ASN A 39 17.16 2.94 -19.39
CA ASN A 39 17.53 1.86 -18.47
C ASN A 39 18.35 2.42 -17.31
N ALA A 40 17.70 2.66 -16.17
CA ALA A 40 18.37 3.17 -14.97
C ALA A 40 18.65 2.01 -14.00
N ARG A 41 19.89 1.92 -13.52
CA ARG A 41 20.31 0.94 -12.52
C ARG A 41 21.00 1.64 -11.36
N VAL A 42 20.35 1.66 -10.21
CA VAL A 42 20.81 2.27 -8.96
C VAL A 42 20.96 1.14 -7.95
N GLU A 43 22.20 0.78 -7.62
CA GLU A 43 22.46 -0.40 -6.80
C GLU A 43 23.51 -0.13 -5.73
N ARG A 44 23.31 -0.59 -4.50
CA ARG A 44 24.35 -0.56 -3.45
C ARG A 44 24.88 0.85 -3.19
N ASN A 45 23.98 1.83 -3.11
CA ASN A 45 24.33 3.19 -2.70
C ASN A 45 23.89 3.43 -1.25
N SER A 46 24.43 4.49 -0.64
CA SER A 46 24.01 4.99 0.67
C SER A 46 23.64 6.47 0.52
N LEU A 47 22.39 6.80 0.83
CA LEU A 47 21.83 8.14 0.72
C LEU A 47 21.41 8.58 2.13
N SER A 48 22.03 9.63 2.67
CA SER A 48 21.78 10.05 4.05
C SER A 48 21.65 11.56 4.23
N ASN A 49 20.82 12.01 5.17
CA ASN A 49 20.61 13.43 5.45
C ASN A 49 20.30 14.23 4.17
N VAL A 50 19.21 13.83 3.50
CA VAL A 50 18.74 14.42 2.25
C VAL A 50 17.40 15.10 2.51
N ASP A 51 17.29 16.40 2.26
CA ASP A 51 16.15 17.20 2.75
C ASP A 51 14.82 16.93 2.05
N VAL A 52 14.80 16.44 0.80
CA VAL A 52 13.57 16.29 0.01
C VAL A 52 13.35 14.87 -0.48
N ILE A 53 14.17 14.34 -1.40
CA ILE A 53 13.94 12.96 -1.91
C ILE A 53 15.27 12.21 -1.95
N GLY A 54 15.30 11.00 -1.39
CA GLY A 54 16.50 10.16 -1.43
C GLY A 54 16.89 9.84 -2.88
N ALA A 55 16.06 9.07 -3.56
CA ALA A 55 16.23 8.72 -4.97
C ALA A 55 14.98 9.03 -5.79
N ARG A 56 15.11 9.97 -6.71
CA ARG A 56 14.06 10.36 -7.66
C ARG A 56 14.37 9.86 -9.05
N VAL A 57 13.41 9.15 -9.65
CA VAL A 57 13.50 8.72 -11.06
C VAL A 57 12.25 9.16 -11.80
N ILE A 58 12.43 10.03 -12.79
CA ILE A 58 11.34 10.58 -13.59
C ILE A 58 11.47 10.05 -15.00
N GLY A 59 10.49 9.26 -15.41
CA GLY A 59 10.29 8.87 -16.78
C GLY A 59 9.71 9.98 -17.63
N ALA A 60 9.51 9.71 -18.92
CA ALA A 60 8.64 10.55 -19.72
C ALA A 60 7.21 10.32 -19.22
N THR A 61 6.81 11.08 -18.20
CA THR A 61 5.39 11.40 -18.06
C THR A 61 4.96 11.96 -19.42
N PRO A 62 3.83 11.55 -19.99
CA PRO A 62 3.18 12.37 -20.98
C PRO A 62 2.87 13.67 -20.25
N ARG A 63 3.80 14.63 -20.27
CA ARG A 63 3.62 15.95 -19.66
C ARG A 63 2.28 16.42 -20.18
N SER A 64 1.35 16.57 -19.25
CA SER A 64 0.01 17.11 -19.46
C SER A 64 0.07 18.21 -20.51
N CYS A 65 -0.40 17.95 -21.73
CA CYS A 65 -0.86 18.93 -22.73
C CYS A 65 -0.24 20.34 -22.75
N ASP A 66 1.04 20.52 -22.41
CA ASP A 66 1.69 21.83 -22.42
C ASP A 66 2.20 22.03 -23.84
N ASN A 67 1.36 22.69 -24.63
CA ASN A 67 1.59 23.06 -26.02
C ASN A 67 2.69 24.12 -26.18
N THR A 68 3.71 24.14 -25.32
CA THR A 68 4.93 24.89 -25.60
C THR A 68 5.77 24.07 -26.57
N LEU A 69 5.43 24.21 -27.85
CA LEU A 69 6.39 23.99 -28.94
C LEU A 69 7.69 24.68 -28.54
N ASP A 70 8.84 23.99 -28.65
CA ASP A 70 10.11 24.69 -28.68
C ASP A 70 10.07 25.74 -29.82
N ALA A 71 10.98 26.71 -29.82
CA ALA A 71 11.04 27.74 -30.86
C ALA A 71 11.25 27.18 -32.30
N VAL A 72 11.33 25.86 -32.46
CA VAL A 72 11.62 25.12 -33.68
C VAL A 72 10.49 24.13 -34.06
N GLY A 73 9.39 24.09 -33.30
CA GLY A 73 8.25 23.22 -33.55
C GLY A 73 8.51 21.71 -33.34
N ARG A 74 9.52 21.34 -32.56
CA ARG A 74 9.79 19.93 -32.21
C ARG A 74 9.06 19.57 -30.92
N ARG A 75 8.38 18.42 -30.93
CA ARG A 75 8.00 17.74 -29.68
C ARG A 75 9.29 17.16 -29.12
N ASP A 76 9.82 17.75 -28.06
CA ASP A 76 10.80 17.06 -27.22
C ASP A 76 10.07 15.93 -26.49
N SER A 77 9.86 14.81 -27.19
CA SER A 77 9.55 13.56 -26.53
C SER A 77 10.82 13.14 -25.80
N LEU A 78 10.92 13.45 -24.51
CA LEU A 78 11.87 12.77 -23.64
C LEU A 78 11.72 11.25 -23.88
N PRO A 79 12.82 10.49 -23.93
CA PRO A 79 12.73 9.05 -24.05
C PRO A 79 11.83 8.51 -22.92
N VAL A 80 10.87 7.64 -23.27
CA VAL A 80 10.11 6.92 -22.25
C VAL A 80 11.10 6.11 -21.43
N SER A 81 11.23 6.42 -20.14
CA SER A 81 12.00 5.60 -19.22
C SER A 81 11.33 4.24 -19.11
N ARG A 82 12.10 3.20 -19.40
CA ARG A 82 11.63 1.82 -19.56
C ARG A 82 12.65 0.93 -18.91
N ARG A 83 12.34 0.49 -17.69
CA ARG A 83 13.19 -0.27 -16.77
C ARG A 83 14.02 0.60 -15.84
N LEU A 84 13.54 0.64 -14.61
CA LEU A 84 14.30 1.08 -13.46
C LEU A 84 14.61 -0.16 -12.62
N THR A 85 15.85 -0.31 -12.20
CA THR A 85 16.23 -1.17 -11.08
C THR A 85 16.83 -0.28 -10.00
N LEU A 86 16.15 -0.18 -8.86
CA LEU A 86 16.67 0.46 -7.66
C LEU A 86 16.75 -0.60 -6.58
N ALA A 87 17.97 -1.04 -6.28
CA ALA A 87 18.16 -2.20 -5.41
C ALA A 87 19.30 -2.05 -4.40
N ASP A 88 19.19 -2.81 -3.31
CA ASP A 88 20.23 -2.95 -2.29
C ASP A 88 20.79 -1.59 -1.80
N THR A 89 19.96 -0.55 -1.78
CA THR A 89 20.34 0.81 -1.43
C THR A 89 19.87 1.13 -0.01
N GLU A 90 20.71 1.82 0.75
CA GLU A 90 20.40 2.30 2.10
C GLU A 90 19.98 3.77 2.00
N LEU A 91 18.80 4.09 2.52
CA LEU A 91 18.23 5.44 2.56
C LEU A 91 17.88 5.78 4.01
N THR A 92 18.56 6.77 4.58
CA THR A 92 18.46 7.08 6.02
C THR A 92 18.34 8.57 6.26
N GLU A 93 17.52 9.01 7.22
CA GLU A 93 17.35 10.43 7.52
C GLU A 93 16.98 11.25 6.27
N ILE A 94 16.03 10.74 5.49
CA ILE A 94 15.48 11.46 4.34
C ILE A 94 14.32 12.32 4.85
N SER A 95 14.36 13.60 4.49
CA SER A 95 13.44 14.65 4.90
C SER A 95 13.59 15.15 6.32
N THR A 96 14.52 16.09 6.51
CA THR A 96 14.59 16.88 7.75
C THR A 96 13.96 18.28 7.58
N GLY A 97 13.38 18.62 6.42
CA GLY A 97 13.14 20.03 6.08
C GLY A 97 11.98 20.41 5.13
N GLY A 98 11.12 19.52 4.63
CA GLY A 98 10.08 19.92 3.68
C GLY A 98 8.89 18.96 3.48
N PHE A 99 7.77 19.53 2.99
CA PHE A 99 6.54 18.82 2.62
C PHE A 99 6.77 17.90 1.39
N GLY A 100 6.18 16.70 1.39
CA GLY A 100 6.14 15.80 0.22
C GLY A 100 7.49 15.15 -0.10
N ALA A 101 8.10 14.55 0.90
CA ALA A 101 9.39 13.90 0.82
C ALA A 101 9.27 12.37 0.89
N GLU A 102 9.88 11.69 -0.06
CA GLU A 102 9.92 10.23 -0.11
C GLU A 102 11.36 9.72 -0.17
N ALA A 103 11.60 8.54 0.40
CA ALA A 103 12.90 7.90 0.22
C ALA A 103 13.14 7.60 -1.26
N ILE A 104 12.12 7.02 -1.92
CA ILE A 104 12.17 6.64 -3.33
C ILE A 104 10.89 7.12 -4.02
N THR A 105 11.05 7.93 -5.06
CA THR A 105 9.95 8.33 -5.95
C THR A 105 10.28 7.91 -7.37
N ALA A 106 9.40 7.13 -7.99
CA ALA A 106 9.51 6.79 -9.41
C ALA A 106 8.23 7.14 -10.15
N THR A 107 8.30 8.00 -11.17
CA THR A 107 7.12 8.50 -11.87
C THR A 107 7.18 8.24 -13.37
N GLY A 108 6.12 7.70 -13.97
CA GLY A 108 6.03 7.53 -15.42
C GLY A 108 6.98 6.46 -15.97
N ILE A 109 7.23 5.40 -15.21
CA ILE A 109 8.19 4.34 -15.57
C ILE A 109 7.47 3.02 -15.80
N THR A 110 7.71 2.39 -16.95
CA THR A 110 7.28 1.00 -17.16
C THR A 110 8.38 0.03 -16.69
N ASN A 111 7.97 -1.05 -16.03
CA ASN A 111 8.83 -2.13 -15.53
C ASN A 111 9.85 -1.62 -14.50
N ALA A 112 9.35 -0.93 -13.48
CA ALA A 112 10.16 -0.48 -12.35
C ALA A 112 10.29 -1.60 -11.32
N THR A 113 11.51 -1.89 -10.88
CA THR A 113 11.81 -2.80 -9.78
C THR A 113 12.51 -2.04 -8.66
N VAL A 114 11.89 -2.00 -7.49
CA VAL A 114 12.45 -1.48 -6.24
C VAL A 114 12.63 -2.65 -5.28
N SER A 115 13.86 -3.08 -5.04
CA SER A 115 14.10 -4.35 -4.34
C SER A 115 15.26 -4.36 -3.35
N GLY A 116 15.09 -4.99 -2.18
CA GLY A 116 16.22 -5.21 -1.27
C GLY A 116 16.75 -3.93 -0.60
N ASN A 117 15.98 -2.84 -0.64
CA ASN A 117 16.41 -1.56 -0.05
C ASN A 117 16.13 -1.54 1.45
N VAL A 118 16.95 -0.77 2.17
CA VAL A 118 16.75 -0.46 3.59
C VAL A 118 16.41 1.02 3.69
N VAL A 119 15.23 1.34 4.18
CA VAL A 119 14.74 2.71 4.37
C VAL A 119 14.49 2.94 5.85
N THR A 120 15.11 3.97 6.43
CA THR A 120 15.04 4.23 7.87
C THR A 120 14.93 5.72 8.16
N ASP A 121 14.11 6.10 9.13
CA ASP A 121 13.94 7.49 9.58
C ASP A 121 13.57 8.43 8.41
N VAL A 122 12.44 8.14 7.75
CA VAL A 122 11.94 8.92 6.60
C VAL A 122 10.54 9.46 6.85
N ALA A 123 10.32 10.73 6.47
CA ALA A 123 9.07 11.44 6.66
C ALA A 123 8.69 12.29 5.42
N PRO A 124 7.47 12.22 4.85
CA PRO A 124 6.37 11.34 5.22
C PRO A 124 6.42 9.92 4.62
N GLY A 125 7.07 9.67 3.47
CA GLY A 125 6.85 8.45 2.68
C GLY A 125 8.08 7.56 2.49
N GLY A 126 7.87 6.24 2.43
CA GLY A 126 8.92 5.27 2.11
C GLY A 126 9.19 5.20 0.60
N VAL A 127 8.40 4.39 -0.10
CA VAL A 127 8.50 4.14 -1.54
C VAL A 127 7.21 4.57 -2.23
N GLU A 128 7.32 5.40 -3.25
CA GLU A 128 6.20 5.85 -4.06
C GLU A 128 6.46 5.61 -5.56
N LEU A 129 5.58 4.84 -6.20
CA LEU A 129 5.59 4.55 -7.62
C LEU A 129 4.32 5.11 -8.28
N LEU A 130 4.46 6.22 -8.99
CA LEU A 130 3.36 6.94 -9.64
C LEU A 130 3.33 6.67 -11.14
N VAL A 131 2.15 6.37 -11.69
CA VAL A 131 1.91 6.18 -13.13
C VAL A 131 2.94 5.22 -13.73
N SER A 132 3.10 4.07 -13.08
CA SER A 132 4.01 3.03 -13.55
C SER A 132 3.20 1.90 -14.20
N ASN A 133 3.83 0.97 -14.91
CA ASN A 133 3.15 -0.25 -15.36
C ASN A 133 4.11 -1.41 -15.13
N GLU A 134 3.62 -2.57 -14.72
CA GLU A 134 4.46 -3.73 -14.39
C GLU A 134 5.46 -3.41 -13.26
N ALA A 135 5.00 -2.70 -12.22
CA ALA A 135 5.86 -2.31 -11.11
C ALA A 135 6.04 -3.46 -10.11
N THR A 136 7.26 -3.62 -9.59
CA THR A 136 7.59 -4.59 -8.55
C THR A 136 8.27 -3.90 -7.38
N VAL A 137 7.66 -3.97 -6.20
CA VAL A 137 8.26 -3.52 -4.93
C VAL A 137 8.45 -4.74 -4.06
N GLN A 138 9.69 -5.18 -3.84
CA GLN A 138 9.95 -6.45 -3.16
C GLN A 138 11.10 -6.42 -2.16
N ASP A 139 11.05 -7.27 -1.14
CA ASP A 139 12.20 -7.52 -0.26
C ASP A 139 12.76 -6.25 0.42
N ASN A 140 11.97 -5.18 0.57
CA ASN A 140 12.43 -3.95 1.20
C ASN A 140 12.17 -3.99 2.72
N ALA A 141 13.09 -3.40 3.49
CA ALA A 141 12.96 -3.20 4.92
C ALA A 141 12.72 -1.72 5.21
N LEU A 142 11.56 -1.39 5.75
CA LEU A 142 11.07 -0.03 5.99
C LEU A 142 10.94 0.16 7.50
N THR A 143 11.72 1.04 8.11
CA THR A 143 11.74 1.24 9.56
C THR A 143 11.55 2.70 9.90
N ASP A 144 10.74 2.99 10.92
CA ASP A 144 10.51 4.36 11.38
C ASP A 144 10.02 5.28 10.24
N ILE A 145 9.07 4.76 9.43
CA ILE A 145 8.47 5.49 8.31
C ILE A 145 7.23 6.23 8.77
N GLY A 146 7.26 7.54 8.58
CA GLY A 146 6.10 8.40 8.75
C GLY A 146 6.21 9.30 9.97
N VAL A 147 6.18 10.60 9.66
CA VAL A 147 5.46 11.66 10.37
C VAL A 147 5.20 12.71 9.28
N SER A 148 3.94 12.94 8.87
CA SER A 148 3.70 14.09 7.99
C SER A 148 3.66 15.36 8.85
N ASP A 149 4.53 16.34 8.56
CA ASP A 149 4.49 17.64 9.22
C ASP A 149 3.22 18.46 8.88
N ASP A 150 2.44 18.06 7.86
CA ASP A 150 1.22 18.78 7.45
C ASP A 150 -0.10 18.23 8.01
N GLY A 151 -0.07 17.04 8.60
CA GLY A 151 -1.25 16.40 9.21
C GLY A 151 -2.44 16.12 8.28
N ASN A 152 -2.30 16.26 6.94
CA ASN A 152 -3.43 16.14 6.01
C ASN A 152 -3.44 14.86 5.17
N ASP A 153 -2.30 14.21 4.94
CA ASP A 153 -2.24 12.92 4.24
C ASP A 153 -1.56 11.85 5.12
N PRO A 154 -2.11 10.62 5.19
CA PRO A 154 -1.48 9.55 5.95
C PRO A 154 -0.15 9.17 5.30
N ALA A 155 0.93 9.20 6.09
CA ALA A 155 2.22 8.67 5.70
C ALA A 155 2.11 7.16 5.41
N LEU A 156 2.45 6.76 4.18
CA LEU A 156 2.41 5.37 3.73
C LEU A 156 3.81 4.85 3.41
N SER A 157 4.03 3.58 3.73
CA SER A 157 5.33 2.94 3.49
C SER A 157 5.54 2.63 2.02
N ILE A 158 4.50 2.14 1.33
CA ILE A 158 4.54 1.81 -0.10
C ILE A 158 3.27 2.33 -0.77
N VAL A 159 3.44 3.11 -1.84
CA VAL A 159 2.34 3.57 -2.70
C VAL A 159 2.62 3.16 -4.14
N VAL A 160 1.64 2.54 -4.79
CA VAL A 160 1.67 2.17 -6.21
C VAL A 160 0.40 2.68 -6.89
N ASP A 161 0.50 3.71 -7.72
CA ASP A 161 -0.66 4.42 -8.29
C ASP A 161 -0.65 4.43 -9.82
N GLY A 162 -1.79 4.14 -10.46
CA GLY A 162 -1.98 4.20 -11.90
C GLY A 162 -1.28 3.07 -12.65
N ASN A 163 -1.28 1.86 -12.08
CA ASN A 163 -0.48 0.72 -12.55
C ASN A 163 -1.29 -0.50 -12.98
N ALA A 164 -1.02 -1.02 -14.19
CA ALA A 164 -1.36 -2.41 -14.53
C ALA A 164 -0.28 -3.38 -14.01
N ASP A 165 -0.71 -4.57 -13.59
CA ASP A 165 0.11 -5.77 -13.37
C ASP A 165 1.25 -5.57 -12.36
N SER A 166 0.93 -5.03 -11.18
CA SER A 166 1.93 -4.71 -10.15
C SER A 166 1.98 -5.72 -9.02
N THR A 167 3.18 -5.90 -8.47
CA THR A 167 3.42 -6.82 -7.35
C THR A 167 4.15 -6.12 -6.23
N VAL A 168 3.56 -6.15 -5.02
CA VAL A 168 4.21 -5.73 -3.78
C VAL A 168 4.41 -6.97 -2.93
N ARG A 169 5.66 -7.42 -2.70
CA ARG A 169 5.89 -8.69 -2.00
C ARG A 169 7.08 -8.78 -1.06
N ASN A 170 6.95 -9.56 0.00
CA ASN A 170 8.02 -9.82 0.96
C ASN A 170 8.66 -8.53 1.51
N ASN A 171 7.89 -7.46 1.65
CA ASN A 171 8.34 -6.24 2.30
C ASN A 171 8.04 -6.31 3.79
N THR A 172 8.92 -5.72 4.59
CA THR A 172 8.74 -5.61 6.04
C THR A 172 8.70 -4.15 6.45
N GLY A 173 7.73 -3.79 7.29
CA GLY A 173 7.63 -2.49 7.93
C GLY A 173 7.71 -2.63 9.45
N GLN A 174 8.52 -1.80 10.09
CA GLN A 174 8.58 -1.69 11.55
C GLN A 174 8.42 -0.24 11.96
N ASN A 175 7.56 0.03 12.93
CA ASN A 175 7.22 1.39 13.33
C ASN A 175 6.82 2.28 12.15
N VAL A 176 5.81 1.84 11.39
CA VAL A 176 5.31 2.64 10.27
C VAL A 176 3.95 3.24 10.58
N THR A 177 3.65 4.42 10.02
CA THR A 177 2.31 5.03 10.16
C THR A 177 1.27 4.26 9.34
N GLY A 178 1.61 3.91 8.09
CA GLY A 178 0.74 3.26 7.11
C GLY A 178 1.51 2.19 6.33
N GLY A 179 0.84 1.12 5.90
CA GLY A 179 1.50 0.02 5.19
C GLY A 179 1.55 0.25 3.68
N ILE A 180 0.68 -0.43 2.94
CA ILE A 180 0.67 -0.46 1.47
C ILE A 180 -0.60 0.21 0.93
N ARG A 181 -0.46 1.04 -0.09
CA ARG A 181 -1.58 1.51 -0.92
C ARG A 181 -1.34 1.18 -2.39
N VAL A 182 -2.33 0.60 -3.05
CA VAL A 182 -2.36 0.40 -4.50
C VAL A 182 -3.65 0.97 -5.09
N VAL A 183 -3.52 1.85 -6.08
CA VAL A 183 -4.65 2.59 -6.66
C VAL A 183 -4.61 2.52 -8.19
N ASP A 184 -5.79 2.55 -8.82
CA ASP A 184 -5.99 2.71 -10.26
C ASP A 184 -5.23 1.67 -11.09
N GLY A 185 -5.59 0.39 -10.91
CA GLY A 185 -4.87 -0.73 -11.52
C GLY A 185 -5.73 -1.79 -12.21
N SER A 186 -5.09 -2.62 -13.03
CA SER A 186 -5.76 -3.77 -13.66
C SER A 186 -5.65 -4.99 -12.76
N GLU A 187 -4.48 -5.61 -12.71
CA GLU A 187 -4.19 -6.75 -11.83
C GLU A 187 -3.12 -6.36 -10.82
N THR A 188 -3.35 -6.67 -9.54
CA THR A 188 -2.42 -6.34 -8.45
C THR A 188 -2.28 -7.53 -7.50
N SER A 189 -1.06 -7.81 -7.09
CA SER A 189 -0.74 -8.82 -6.08
C SER A 189 0.03 -8.19 -4.91
N ILE A 190 -0.45 -8.45 -3.69
CA ILE A 190 0.18 -8.05 -2.43
C ILE A 190 0.46 -9.34 -1.64
N LEU A 191 1.71 -9.80 -1.65
CA LEU A 191 2.07 -11.15 -1.22
C LEU A 191 3.14 -11.15 -0.11
N ASP A 192 2.98 -11.95 0.93
CA ASP A 192 4.04 -12.21 1.92
C ASP A 192 4.56 -10.96 2.65
N ASN A 193 3.74 -9.91 2.83
CA ASN A 193 4.20 -8.66 3.47
C ASN A 193 3.88 -8.65 4.97
N ALA A 194 4.73 -8.00 5.77
CA ALA A 194 4.54 -7.87 7.22
C ALA A 194 4.78 -6.45 7.72
N PHE A 195 3.82 -5.86 8.43
CA PHE A 195 3.90 -4.49 8.95
C PHE A 195 3.54 -4.42 10.43
N ASP A 196 4.45 -3.85 11.24
CA ASP A 196 4.18 -3.38 12.60
C ASP A 196 3.94 -1.86 12.56
N MET A 197 2.69 -1.48 12.79
CA MET A 197 2.17 -0.14 12.61
C MET A 197 2.03 0.61 13.94
N ARG A 198 2.45 1.87 13.97
CA ARG A 198 2.21 2.80 15.09
C ARG A 198 1.23 3.89 14.66
N GLY A 199 0.47 4.38 15.65
CA GLY A 199 -0.65 5.27 15.40
C GLY A 199 -0.22 6.59 14.82
N ASN A 200 -1.18 7.28 14.21
CA ASN A 200 -0.86 8.48 13.46
C ASN A 200 -0.62 9.68 14.40
N ILE A 201 0.37 10.49 14.05
CA ILE A 201 0.61 11.81 14.65
C ILE A 201 -0.06 12.83 13.71
N GLY A 202 -1.37 13.09 13.87
CA GLY A 202 -2.04 14.08 13.01
C GLY A 202 -3.55 13.99 12.88
N GLY A 203 -4.16 12.87 13.27
CA GLY A 203 -5.63 12.71 13.31
C GLY A 203 -6.27 12.08 12.06
N GLU A 204 -5.52 11.84 10.99
CA GLU A 204 -5.95 10.98 9.88
C GLU A 204 -5.61 9.52 10.18
N THR A 205 -6.36 8.57 9.63
CA THR A 205 -6.14 7.14 9.90
C THR A 205 -5.52 6.46 8.68
N ALA A 206 -4.33 5.88 8.81
CA ALA A 206 -3.67 5.16 7.72
C ALA A 206 -4.02 3.66 7.74
N PRO A 207 -4.37 3.04 6.61
CA PRO A 207 -4.64 1.60 6.54
C PRO A 207 -3.35 0.77 6.53
N GLY A 208 -3.46 -0.51 6.90
CA GLY A 208 -2.35 -1.46 6.74
C GLY A 208 -2.17 -1.87 5.28
N VAL A 209 -3.25 -2.20 4.60
CA VAL A 209 -3.31 -2.38 3.14
C VAL A 209 -4.54 -1.65 2.62
N ASP A 210 -4.39 -0.90 1.53
CA ASP A 210 -5.46 -0.19 0.84
C ASP A 210 -5.36 -0.43 -0.65
N VAL A 211 -6.34 -1.12 -1.22
CA VAL A 211 -6.45 -1.34 -2.65
C VAL A 211 -7.71 -0.65 -3.14
N SER A 212 -7.61 0.23 -4.13
CA SER A 212 -8.77 0.96 -4.63
C SER A 212 -8.80 1.08 -6.15
N ASN A 213 -10.00 0.95 -6.73
CA ASN A 213 -10.23 1.07 -8.17
C ASN A 213 -9.34 0.11 -8.99
N VAL A 214 -9.32 -1.17 -8.60
CA VAL A 214 -8.62 -2.22 -9.36
C VAL A 214 -9.56 -3.27 -9.93
N THR A 215 -9.19 -3.87 -11.06
CA THR A 215 -10.00 -4.97 -11.64
C THR A 215 -9.84 -6.24 -10.81
N THR A 216 -8.61 -6.64 -10.53
CA THR A 216 -8.31 -7.84 -9.74
C THR A 216 -7.27 -7.53 -8.67
N ALA A 217 -7.56 -7.90 -7.42
CA ALA A 217 -6.64 -7.82 -6.30
C ALA A 217 -6.44 -9.20 -5.66
N ASP A 218 -5.19 -9.60 -5.50
CA ASP A 218 -4.80 -10.79 -4.74
C ASP A 218 -3.95 -10.39 -3.54
N ILE A 219 -4.50 -10.51 -2.34
CA ILE A 219 -3.85 -10.17 -1.07
C ILE A 219 -3.64 -11.47 -0.31
N ASP A 220 -2.39 -11.92 -0.22
CA ASP A 220 -2.06 -13.26 0.29
C ASP A 220 -0.91 -13.22 1.30
N ASN A 221 -1.05 -13.98 2.38
CA ASN A 221 -0.05 -14.12 3.44
C ASN A 221 0.47 -12.76 3.98
N VAL A 222 -0.45 -11.83 4.27
CA VAL A 222 -0.12 -10.50 4.79
C VAL A 222 -0.35 -10.43 6.30
N SER A 223 0.63 -9.96 7.06
CA SER A 223 0.52 -9.75 8.51
C SER A 223 0.57 -8.27 8.85
N ILE A 224 -0.43 -7.78 9.58
CA ILE A 224 -0.55 -6.40 10.03
C ILE A 224 -0.73 -6.42 11.55
N ASP A 225 0.23 -5.88 12.28
CA ASP A 225 0.15 -5.65 13.72
C ASP A 225 -0.04 -4.16 13.98
N ILE A 226 -1.10 -3.80 14.66
CA ILE A 226 -1.52 -2.43 14.93
C ILE A 226 -1.28 -2.18 16.42
N VAL A 227 -0.38 -1.27 16.74
CA VAL A 227 -0.01 -1.03 18.16
C VAL A 227 -0.93 -0.02 18.83
N GLU A 228 -1.46 0.95 18.07
CA GLU A 228 -2.21 2.08 18.61
C GLU A 228 -3.61 2.19 17.99
N SER A 229 -4.56 2.76 18.74
CA SER A 229 -6.00 2.75 18.42
C SER A 229 -6.42 3.68 17.29
N ASP A 230 -5.54 4.56 16.85
CA ASP A 230 -5.86 5.66 15.94
C ASP A 230 -5.41 5.34 14.50
N ILE A 231 -5.32 4.04 14.19
CA ILE A 231 -4.96 3.51 12.86
C ILE A 231 -6.24 3.17 12.08
N GLY A 232 -6.15 3.26 10.75
CA GLY A 232 -7.24 2.95 9.83
C GLY A 232 -7.58 1.47 9.79
N ASP A 233 -8.23 1.07 8.71
CA ASP A 233 -8.61 -0.33 8.53
C ASP A 233 -7.35 -1.20 8.34
N GLY A 234 -7.38 -2.44 8.82
CA GLY A 234 -6.28 -3.39 8.59
C GLY A 234 -6.09 -3.61 7.09
N VAL A 235 -7.11 -4.16 6.43
CA VAL A 235 -7.17 -4.28 4.96
C VAL A 235 -8.41 -3.60 4.43
N ALA A 236 -8.24 -2.66 3.51
CA ALA A 236 -9.30 -2.05 2.73
C ALA A 236 -9.15 -2.42 1.26
N ALA A 237 -10.24 -2.87 0.64
CA ALA A 237 -10.36 -3.06 -0.79
C ALA A 237 -11.61 -2.31 -1.26
N SER A 238 -11.50 -1.28 -2.09
CA SER A 238 -12.62 -0.41 -2.46
C SER A 238 -12.75 -0.22 -3.96
N GLU A 239 -13.98 -0.08 -4.45
CA GLU A 239 -14.29 0.19 -5.85
C GLU A 239 -13.63 -0.82 -6.82
N SER A 240 -13.48 -2.07 -6.38
CA SER A 240 -12.77 -3.13 -7.11
C SER A 240 -13.72 -4.26 -7.54
N ASP A 241 -13.35 -5.01 -8.59
CA ASP A 241 -14.21 -6.05 -9.17
C ASP A 241 -13.97 -7.45 -8.56
N ASP A 242 -12.77 -8.01 -8.67
CA ASP A 242 -12.45 -9.35 -8.16
C ASP A 242 -11.37 -9.27 -7.08
N VAL A 243 -11.74 -9.48 -5.82
CA VAL A 243 -10.84 -9.35 -4.66
C VAL A 243 -10.71 -10.70 -3.94
N THR A 244 -9.48 -11.17 -3.81
CA THR A 244 -9.13 -12.35 -3.00
C THR A 244 -8.24 -11.93 -1.84
N ILE A 245 -8.62 -12.32 -0.63
CA ILE A 245 -7.89 -12.09 0.62
C ILE A 245 -7.68 -13.47 1.24
N THR A 246 -6.44 -13.93 1.34
CA THR A 246 -6.09 -15.26 1.87
C THR A 246 -4.94 -15.16 2.87
N ASP A 247 -4.97 -15.98 3.92
CA ASP A 247 -3.89 -16.07 4.92
C ASP A 247 -3.50 -14.71 5.53
N VAL A 248 -4.46 -13.79 5.64
CA VAL A 248 -4.22 -12.45 6.21
C VAL A 248 -4.41 -12.44 7.71
N VAL A 249 -3.47 -11.84 8.43
CA VAL A 249 -3.55 -11.65 9.88
C VAL A 249 -3.61 -10.16 10.19
N VAL A 250 -4.67 -9.72 10.86
CA VAL A 250 -4.80 -8.37 11.40
C VAL A 250 -4.92 -8.44 12.92
N ASN A 251 -3.93 -7.89 13.62
CA ASN A 251 -3.92 -7.77 15.07
C ASN A 251 -3.90 -6.30 15.49
N GLY A 252 -4.57 -5.99 16.59
CA GLY A 252 -4.54 -4.66 17.21
C GLY A 252 -5.77 -3.77 17.01
N PRO A 253 -5.81 -2.60 17.67
CA PRO A 253 -7.01 -1.80 17.91
C PRO A 253 -7.42 -0.86 16.76
N GLY A 254 -7.13 -1.21 15.50
CA GLY A 254 -7.52 -0.41 14.33
C GLY A 254 -9.03 -0.28 14.15
N SER A 255 -9.49 0.58 13.23
CA SER A 255 -10.91 0.84 12.97
C SER A 255 -11.71 -0.43 12.62
N ASP A 256 -11.59 -0.93 11.38
CA ASP A 256 -12.08 -2.24 10.97
C ASP A 256 -10.91 -3.19 10.66
N GLY A 257 -11.11 -4.50 10.79
CA GLY A 257 -10.11 -5.50 10.41
C GLY A 257 -9.98 -5.60 8.90
N ILE A 258 -11.08 -5.97 8.23
CA ILE A 258 -11.18 -6.05 6.77
C ILE A 258 -12.41 -5.28 6.30
N VAL A 259 -12.23 -4.43 5.30
CA VAL A 259 -13.29 -3.73 4.59
C VAL A 259 -13.17 -4.02 3.10
N ALA A 260 -14.17 -4.66 2.50
CA ALA A 260 -14.22 -4.80 1.04
C ALA A 260 -15.49 -4.16 0.48
N ARG A 261 -15.34 -3.29 -0.52
CA ARG A 261 -16.40 -2.58 -1.22
C ARG A 261 -16.21 -2.78 -2.71
N GLY A 262 -17.09 -3.50 -3.37
CA GLY A 262 -16.86 -3.88 -4.76
C GLY A 262 -18.06 -4.47 -5.46
N GLN A 263 -17.80 -5.07 -6.62
CA GLN A 263 -18.73 -5.95 -7.35
C GLN A 263 -18.04 -7.29 -7.59
N GLY A 264 -18.43 -8.09 -8.59
CA GLY A 264 -17.71 -9.31 -8.97
C GLY A 264 -17.60 -10.38 -7.87
N ASN A 265 -16.40 -10.95 -7.70
CA ASN A 265 -16.12 -11.98 -6.71
C ASN A 265 -15.30 -11.42 -5.54
N LEU A 266 -15.76 -11.72 -4.33
CA LEU A 266 -15.05 -11.43 -3.11
C LEU A 266 -14.81 -12.73 -2.34
N THR A 267 -13.53 -13.06 -2.15
CA THR A 267 -13.09 -14.23 -1.41
C THR A 267 -12.28 -13.79 -0.20
N VAL A 268 -12.65 -14.28 1.00
CA VAL A 268 -11.90 -14.07 2.25
C VAL A 268 -11.67 -15.42 2.91
N ASN A 269 -10.44 -15.92 2.85
CA ASN A 269 -10.08 -17.24 3.34
C ASN A 269 -8.95 -17.20 4.36
N ASP A 270 -8.99 -18.14 5.31
CA ASP A 270 -7.90 -18.44 6.24
C ASP A 270 -7.33 -17.20 6.97
N THR A 271 -8.18 -16.18 7.13
CA THR A 271 -7.82 -14.89 7.72
C THR A 271 -8.10 -14.88 9.22
N ARG A 272 -7.22 -14.24 9.98
CA ARG A 272 -7.38 -14.02 11.43
C ARG A 272 -7.45 -12.53 11.76
N VAL A 273 -8.52 -12.07 12.41
CA VAL A 273 -8.65 -10.70 12.96
C VAL A 273 -8.90 -10.80 14.46
N THR A 274 -8.06 -10.21 15.32
CA THR A 274 -8.14 -10.49 16.77
C THR A 274 -8.62 -9.34 17.65
N ASN A 275 -8.38 -8.07 17.30
CA ASN A 275 -8.61 -6.94 18.21
C ASN A 275 -9.14 -5.65 17.53
N ALA A 276 -9.79 -5.75 16.37
CA ALA A 276 -10.35 -4.56 15.70
C ALA A 276 -11.37 -3.82 16.58
N SER A 277 -11.36 -2.49 16.54
CA SER A 277 -12.16 -1.63 17.41
C SER A 277 -13.65 -1.55 17.02
N ASP A 278 -14.00 -1.63 15.73
CA ASP A 278 -15.38 -1.61 15.23
C ASP A 278 -15.84 -2.99 14.73
N ARG A 279 -15.35 -3.43 13.55
CA ARG A 279 -15.74 -4.71 12.93
C ARG A 279 -14.53 -5.54 12.52
N ALA A 280 -14.66 -6.86 12.65
CA ALA A 280 -13.66 -7.78 12.11
C ALA A 280 -13.67 -7.78 10.57
N VAL A 281 -14.89 -7.77 9.99
CA VAL A 281 -15.09 -7.78 8.54
C VAL A 281 -16.32 -6.95 8.19
N THR A 282 -16.19 -6.12 7.15
CA THR A 282 -17.27 -5.34 6.54
C THR A 282 -17.28 -5.48 5.03
N LEU A 283 -18.35 -6.06 4.45
CA LEU A 283 -18.46 -6.28 3.01
C LEU A 283 -19.63 -5.50 2.40
N PHE A 284 -19.37 -4.76 1.32
CA PHE A 284 -20.35 -3.93 0.60
C PHE A 284 -20.35 -4.20 -0.91
N GLY A 285 -21.54 -4.41 -1.48
CA GLY A 285 -21.74 -4.43 -2.93
C GLY A 285 -22.05 -3.02 -3.47
N LEU A 286 -21.33 -2.57 -4.50
CA LEU A 286 -21.50 -1.25 -5.14
C LEU A 286 -22.49 -1.23 -6.32
N GLY A 287 -22.93 -2.41 -6.76
CA GLY A 287 -23.82 -2.61 -7.91
C GLY A 287 -23.59 -4.02 -8.47
N GLY A 288 -24.46 -4.52 -9.35
CA GLY A 288 -24.28 -5.86 -9.94
C GLY A 288 -24.53 -7.04 -8.97
N GLU A 289 -24.09 -8.24 -9.40
CA GLU A 289 -24.08 -9.45 -8.56
C GLU A 289 -22.74 -9.51 -7.84
N LEU A 290 -22.77 -9.70 -6.51
CA LEU A 290 -21.59 -9.93 -5.69
C LEU A 290 -21.59 -11.40 -5.23
N THR A 291 -20.58 -12.15 -5.65
CA THR A 291 -20.35 -13.51 -5.13
C THR A 291 -19.40 -13.43 -3.94
N VAL A 292 -19.85 -13.86 -2.77
CA VAL A 292 -19.07 -13.81 -1.52
C VAL A 292 -18.72 -15.22 -1.06
N ASN A 293 -17.44 -15.54 -0.99
CA ASN A 293 -16.91 -16.79 -0.43
C ASN A 293 -16.07 -16.49 0.81
N ILE A 294 -16.50 -16.97 1.97
CA ILE A 294 -15.81 -16.73 3.24
C ILE A 294 -15.57 -18.05 3.94
N SER A 295 -14.31 -18.48 4.07
CA SER A 295 -14.00 -19.76 4.74
C SER A 295 -12.71 -19.82 5.55
N GLY A 296 -12.67 -20.68 6.58
CA GLY A 296 -11.45 -20.91 7.36
C GLY A 296 -11.03 -19.76 8.29
N ASN A 297 -11.86 -18.72 8.46
CA ASN A 297 -11.43 -17.50 9.17
C ASN A 297 -11.64 -17.57 10.68
N GLU A 298 -10.83 -16.81 11.42
CA GLU A 298 -10.95 -16.59 12.86
C GLU A 298 -11.14 -15.10 13.17
N PHE A 299 -12.34 -14.74 13.64
CA PHE A 299 -12.67 -13.39 14.05
C PHE A 299 -12.83 -13.34 15.58
N GLY A 300 -11.85 -12.73 16.25
CA GLY A 300 -11.83 -12.36 17.67
C GLY A 300 -12.85 -11.27 18.00
N SER A 301 -12.72 -10.58 19.14
CA SER A 301 -13.78 -9.82 19.85
C SER A 301 -14.34 -8.54 19.18
N SER A 302 -14.43 -8.50 17.85
CA SER A 302 -14.96 -7.41 17.03
C SER A 302 -16.19 -7.84 16.23
N ARG A 303 -17.13 -6.93 15.96
CA ARG A 303 -18.39 -7.28 15.28
C ARG A 303 -18.15 -7.89 13.90
N PHE A 304 -18.86 -8.97 13.56
CA PHE A 304 -18.85 -9.51 12.19
C PHE A 304 -20.09 -9.00 11.45
N GLY A 305 -19.87 -8.25 10.37
CA GLY A 305 -20.94 -7.56 9.64
C GLY A 305 -20.85 -7.73 8.13
N ILE A 306 -21.87 -8.34 7.52
CA ILE A 306 -22.06 -8.25 6.06
C ILE A 306 -23.18 -7.25 5.81
N ARG A 307 -22.89 -6.18 5.07
CA ARG A 307 -23.86 -5.12 4.76
C ARG A 307 -23.89 -4.84 3.26
N THR A 308 -24.89 -5.40 2.60
CA THR A 308 -25.02 -5.27 1.15
C THR A 308 -26.24 -4.44 0.72
N GLY A 309 -26.03 -3.61 -0.31
CA GLY A 309 -27.10 -3.02 -1.11
C GLY A 309 -27.50 -3.86 -2.33
N SER A 310 -26.73 -4.90 -2.66
CA SER A 310 -26.80 -5.73 -3.87
C SER A 310 -27.30 -7.15 -3.60
N LEU A 311 -27.60 -7.91 -4.66
CA LEU A 311 -27.79 -9.35 -4.57
C LEU A 311 -26.47 -10.01 -4.18
N ILE A 312 -26.48 -10.78 -3.09
CA ILE A 312 -25.39 -11.67 -2.71
C ILE A 312 -25.74 -13.09 -3.14
N SER A 313 -24.80 -13.73 -3.83
CA SER A 313 -24.70 -15.19 -3.97
C SER A 313 -23.38 -15.66 -3.33
N GLY A 314 -23.23 -16.96 -3.04
CA GLY A 314 -21.99 -17.52 -2.48
C GLY A 314 -22.16 -18.32 -1.17
N ALA A 315 -21.05 -18.58 -0.49
CA ALA A 315 -20.97 -19.49 0.66
C ALA A 315 -20.16 -18.90 1.83
N ILE A 316 -20.62 -19.19 3.05
CA ILE A 316 -19.91 -18.87 4.29
C ILE A 316 -19.78 -20.17 5.09
N THR A 317 -18.57 -20.70 5.20
CA THR A 317 -18.31 -22.03 5.75
C THR A 317 -17.09 -22.02 6.67
N GLU A 318 -17.08 -22.82 7.75
CA GLU A 318 -15.85 -23.06 8.53
C GLU A 318 -15.21 -21.82 9.18
N ASN A 319 -16.03 -20.85 9.61
CA ASN A 319 -15.55 -19.64 10.30
C ASN A 319 -15.75 -19.75 11.82
N THR A 320 -14.76 -19.31 12.59
CA THR A 320 -14.82 -19.17 14.05
C THR A 320 -15.04 -17.70 14.40
N ILE A 321 -16.08 -17.43 15.20
CA ILE A 321 -16.47 -16.08 15.60
C ILE A 321 -16.61 -16.06 17.12
N GLU A 322 -15.70 -15.40 17.83
CA GLU A 322 -15.65 -15.38 19.29
C GLU A 322 -16.08 -14.02 19.87
N ASN A 323 -17.00 -14.03 20.84
CA ASN A 323 -17.45 -12.83 21.58
C ASN A 323 -18.05 -11.70 20.73
N ASN A 324 -18.60 -12.02 19.55
CA ASN A 324 -19.10 -11.01 18.61
C ASN A 324 -20.61 -10.93 18.53
N GLU A 325 -21.11 -9.73 18.23
CA GLU A 325 -22.43 -9.58 17.62
C GLU A 325 -22.34 -9.98 16.15
N PHE A 326 -23.00 -11.09 15.79
CA PHE A 326 -23.18 -11.47 14.40
C PHE A 326 -24.37 -10.74 13.81
N GLY A 327 -24.12 -9.81 12.88
CA GLY A 327 -25.16 -9.05 12.20
C GLY A 327 -25.05 -9.21 10.68
N ILE A 328 -26.04 -9.84 10.04
CA ILE A 328 -26.22 -9.67 8.60
C ILE A 328 -27.35 -8.68 8.40
N VAL A 329 -27.03 -7.49 7.90
CA VAL A 329 -28.02 -6.46 7.55
C VAL A 329 -28.16 -6.45 6.03
N MET A 330 -29.19 -7.15 5.53
CA MET A 330 -29.47 -7.25 4.10
C MET A 330 -30.54 -6.22 3.70
N LEU A 331 -30.27 -5.41 2.67
CA LEU A 331 -31.22 -4.42 2.16
C LEU A 331 -32.06 -4.93 0.96
N ARG A 332 -31.72 -6.09 0.35
CA ARG A 332 -32.49 -6.75 -0.75
C ARG A 332 -32.37 -8.30 -0.75
N ARG A 333 -33.26 -9.00 -1.50
CA ARG A 333 -33.50 -10.47 -1.48
C ARG A 333 -32.26 -11.33 -1.82
N VAL A 334 -32.11 -12.45 -1.09
CA VAL A 334 -31.16 -13.55 -1.33
C VAL A 334 -31.82 -14.66 -2.15
N HIS A 335 -31.09 -15.27 -3.10
CA HIS A 335 -31.57 -16.43 -3.87
C HIS A 335 -31.07 -17.78 -3.33
N SER A 336 -29.92 -17.85 -2.66
CA SER A 336 -29.48 -19.01 -1.88
C SER A 336 -28.29 -18.64 -0.98
N MET A 337 -28.33 -19.05 0.29
CA MET A 337 -27.18 -19.00 1.20
C MET A 337 -27.14 -20.34 1.93
N VAL A 338 -26.10 -21.13 1.70
CA VAL A 338 -25.89 -22.41 2.38
C VAL A 338 -25.03 -22.13 3.60
N ARG A 339 -25.60 -22.28 4.80
CA ARG A 339 -24.85 -22.24 6.06
C ARG A 339 -24.46 -23.66 6.45
N SER A 340 -23.16 -23.93 6.55
CA SER A 340 -22.64 -25.13 7.21
C SER A 340 -22.44 -24.84 8.72
N PRO A 341 -22.60 -25.80 9.65
CA PRO A 341 -22.58 -25.52 11.08
C PRO A 341 -21.15 -25.23 11.56
N GLY A 342 -20.79 -23.96 11.68
CA GLY A 342 -19.66 -23.50 12.50
C GLY A 342 -20.05 -23.46 13.99
N THR A 343 -19.10 -23.76 14.87
CA THR A 343 -19.28 -23.73 16.33
C THR A 343 -19.38 -22.29 16.84
N LEU A 344 -20.59 -21.81 17.13
CA LEU A 344 -20.80 -20.59 17.90
C LEU A 344 -20.54 -20.88 19.38
N SER A 345 -19.30 -20.70 19.85
CA SER A 345 -18.99 -20.77 21.28
C SER A 345 -19.32 -19.44 21.95
N ARG A 346 -20.46 -19.38 22.64
CA ARG A 346 -20.84 -18.23 23.46
C ARG A 346 -20.35 -18.43 24.89
N THR A 347 -19.13 -18.00 25.18
CA THR A 347 -18.66 -17.87 26.57
C THR A 347 -19.37 -16.71 27.23
N THR A 348 -20.36 -17.02 28.07
CA THR A 348 -21.03 -16.01 28.90
C THR A 348 -20.13 -15.76 30.11
N PRO A 349 -19.65 -14.54 30.40
CA PRO A 349 -18.89 -14.31 31.61
C PRO A 349 -19.80 -14.58 32.82
N ALA A 350 -19.35 -15.48 33.70
CA ALA A 350 -20.05 -15.79 34.93
C ALA A 350 -20.23 -14.50 35.73
N ARG A 351 -21.49 -14.12 35.94
CA ARG A 351 -21.86 -12.99 36.78
C ARG A 351 -21.42 -13.33 38.21
N ALA A 352 -20.33 -12.72 38.67
CA ALA A 352 -19.95 -12.81 40.07
C ALA A 352 -21.07 -12.19 40.93
N SER A 353 -21.66 -13.01 41.79
CA SER A 353 -22.52 -12.62 42.90
C SER A 353 -21.77 -12.78 44.21
#